data_AF-A0A348WSC0-F1
#
_entry.id   AF-A0A348WSC0-F1
#
_cell.length_a   1.000
_cell.length_b   1.000
_cell.length_c   1.000
_cell.angle_alpha   90.00
_cell.angle_beta   90.00
_cell.angle_gamma   90.00
#
_symmetry.space_group_name_H-M   'P 1'
#
loop_
_entity.id
_entity.type
_entity.pdbx_description
1 polymer ?
#
loop_
_entity_poly.entity_id
_entity_poly.type
_entity_poly.pdbx_seq_one_letter_code
_entity_poly.pdbx_strand_id
1 'polypeptide(L)'
;MIDIKVMNGEIEEQEKLAYMKRGIEKYGEENLIGIDIELDGEYVNLSYHIKHVPFQRIRRITGYLVGTLDRFNDAKKEEVENRVKHMCAR
;
A
#
# COMPACT_ATOMS: atom_id res chain seq x y z
N MET A 1 9.64 9.95 11.04
CA MET A 1 9.50 9.63 12.48
C MET A 1 8.38 8.61 12.57
N ILE A 2 8.68 7.41 13.07
CA ILE A 2 7.74 6.30 13.14
C ILE A 2 6.87 6.54 14.39
N ASP A 3 5.55 6.59 14.22
CA ASP A 3 4.61 6.77 15.32
C ASP A 3 4.47 5.46 16.10
N ILE A 4 4.67 5.48 17.42
CA ILE A 4 4.57 4.29 18.28
C ILE A 4 3.49 4.54 19.32
N LYS A 5 2.45 3.70 19.30
CA LYS A 5 1.39 3.72 20.31
C LYS A 5 1.42 2.43 21.12
N VAL A 6 1.39 2.57 22.43
CA VAL A 6 1.32 1.43 23.37
C VAL A 6 -0.05 1.45 24.02
N MET A 7 -0.75 0.32 23.96
CA MET A 7 -2.07 0.11 24.54
C MET A 7 -1.99 -0.95 25.65
N ASN A 8 -2.81 -0.77 26.69
CA ASN A 8 -2.97 -1.70 27.81
C ASN A 8 -1.72 -1.96 28.67
N GLY A 9 -0.85 -0.96 28.84
CA GLY A 9 0.21 -1.00 29.84
C GLY A 9 1.44 -0.16 29.49
N GLU A 10 2.53 -0.41 30.21
CA GLU A 10 3.84 0.18 29.98
C GLU A 10 4.80 -0.91 29.50
N ILE A 11 5.60 -0.58 28.49
CA ILE A 11 6.60 -1.48 27.91
C ILE A 11 7.97 -0.82 28.01
N GLU A 12 9.01 -1.61 28.19
CA GLU A 12 10.38 -1.11 28.28
C GLU A 12 10.84 -0.53 26.95
N GLU A 13 11.65 0.54 27.01
CA GLU A 13 12.11 1.26 25.83
C GLU A 13 12.95 0.36 24.89
N GLN A 14 13.71 -0.59 25.45
CA GLN A 14 14.47 -1.57 24.66
C GLN A 14 13.57 -2.48 23.82
N GLU A 15 12.43 -2.86 24.36
CA GLU A 15 11.46 -3.73 23.70
C GLU A 15 10.75 -2.99 22.57
N LYS A 16 10.39 -1.71 22.78
CA LYS A 16 9.87 -0.84 21.71
C LYS A 16 10.83 -0.75 20.54
N LEU A 17 12.12 -0.56 20.82
CA LEU A 17 13.16 -0.49 19.79
C LEU A 17 13.31 -1.81 19.04
N ALA A 18 13.22 -2.95 19.73
CA ALA A 18 13.22 -4.27 19.10
C ALA A 18 12.02 -4.45 18.15
N TYR A 19 10.81 -4.06 18.56
CA TYR A 19 9.62 -4.12 17.70
C TYR A 19 9.70 -3.16 16.51
N MET A 20 10.24 -1.96 16.72
CA MET A 20 10.51 -1.01 15.66
C MET A 20 11.50 -1.57 14.64
N LYS A 21 12.63 -2.13 15.10
CA LYS A 21 13.64 -2.73 14.24
C LYS A 21 13.08 -3.87 13.40
N ARG A 22 12.28 -4.75 14.01
CA ARG A 22 11.58 -5.82 13.29
C ARG A 22 10.64 -5.28 12.20
N GLY A 23 9.93 -4.18 12.48
CA GLY A 23 9.07 -3.52 11.50
C GLY A 23 9.86 -2.98 10.30
N ILE A 24 11.00 -2.34 10.57
CA ILE A 24 11.91 -1.80 9.55
C ILE A 24 12.48 -2.93 8.68
N GLU A 25 12.96 -4.02 9.29
CA GLU A 25 13.51 -5.17 8.55
C GLU A 25 12.46 -5.83 7.65
N LYS A 26 11.18 -5.83 8.05
CA LYS A 26 10.11 -6.51 7.31
C LYS A 26 9.52 -5.67 6.18
N TYR A 27 9.38 -4.35 6.37
CA TYR A 27 8.65 -3.48 5.43
C TYR A 27 9.52 -2.39 4.79
N GLY A 28 10.76 -2.21 5.24
CA GLY A 28 11.61 -1.10 4.84
C GLY A 28 11.32 0.16 5.65
N GLU A 29 12.37 0.91 5.97
CA GLU A 29 12.27 2.15 6.75
C GLU A 29 11.42 3.20 6.04
N GLU A 30 11.50 3.29 4.70
CA GLU A 30 10.77 4.26 3.91
C GLU A 30 9.26 4.02 3.82
N ASN A 31 8.82 2.80 4.17
CA ASN A 31 7.42 2.40 4.07
C ASN A 31 6.72 2.35 5.43
N LEU A 32 7.45 2.29 6.54
CA LEU A 32 6.82 2.18 7.87
C LEU A 32 6.39 3.55 8.39
N ILE A 33 5.09 3.75 8.57
CA ILE A 33 4.51 4.98 9.13
C ILE A 33 4.43 4.89 10.66
N GLY A 34 3.99 3.75 11.19
CA GLY A 34 3.78 3.59 12.62
C GLY A 34 3.54 2.15 13.05
N ILE A 35 3.52 1.94 14.37
CA ILE A 35 3.29 0.65 15.01
C ILE A 35 2.36 0.87 16.21
N ASP A 36 1.27 0.11 16.24
CA ASP A 36 0.47 -0.05 17.46
C ASP A 36 0.89 -1.34 18.16
N ILE A 37 1.21 -1.22 19.44
CA ILE A 37 1.64 -2.30 20.32
C ILE A 37 0.56 -2.48 21.37
N GLU A 38 -0.13 -3.61 21.35
CA GLU A 38 -1.15 -3.96 22.33
C GLU A 38 -0.67 -5.13 23.20
N LEU A 39 -0.63 -4.89 24.51
CA LEU A 39 -0.30 -5.89 25.51
C LEU A 39 -1.52 -6.78 25.79
N ASP A 40 -1.37 -8.08 25.59
CA ASP A 40 -2.39 -9.11 25.84
C ASP A 40 -1.83 -10.22 26.74
N GLY A 41 -1.74 -9.92 28.04
CA GLY A 41 -1.18 -10.83 29.04
C GLY A 41 0.29 -11.13 28.79
N GLU A 42 0.59 -12.38 28.43
CA GLU A 42 1.96 -12.84 28.09
C GLU A 42 2.33 -12.57 26.62
N TYR A 43 1.38 -12.09 25.80
CA TYR A 43 1.54 -11.87 24.38
C TYR A 43 1.48 -10.39 24.01
N VAL A 44 2.02 -10.07 22.84
CA VAL A 44 2.01 -8.71 22.28
C VAL A 44 1.48 -8.75 20.85
N ASN A 45 0.41 -8.00 20.61
CA ASN A 45 -0.15 -7.78 19.29
C ASN A 45 0.50 -6.55 18.64
N LEU A 46 1.07 -6.73 17.45
CA LEU A 46 1.72 -5.66 16.70
C LEU A 46 0.94 -5.37 15.41
N SER A 47 0.42 -4.16 15.31
CA SER A 47 -0.21 -3.65 14.08
C SER A 47 0.70 -2.65 13.41
N TYR A 48 1.15 -2.96 12.19
CA TYR A 48 2.05 -2.10 11.41
C TYR A 48 1.23 -1.22 10.44
N HIS A 49 1.43 0.09 10.53
CA HIS A 49 0.89 1.06 9.58
C HIS A 49 1.93 1.34 8.51
N ILE A 50 1.65 0.93 7.28
CA ILE A 50 2.57 1.06 6.15
C ILE A 50 2.05 2.14 5.21
N LYS A 51 2.97 2.81 4.53
CA LYS A 51 2.70 3.79 3.50
C LYS A 51 1.78 3.20 2.44
N HIS A 52 0.69 3.92 2.18
CA HIS A 52 -0.25 3.54 1.14
C HIS A 52 0.46 3.57 -0.22
N VAL A 53 0.66 2.41 -0.82
CA VAL A 53 1.16 2.28 -2.18
C VAL A 53 -0.04 2.32 -3.12
N PRO A 54 -0.12 3.27 -4.07
CA PRO A 54 -1.21 3.31 -5.03
C PRO A 54 -1.17 2.03 -5.86
N PHE A 55 -2.26 1.27 -5.83
CA PHE A 55 -2.42 0.12 -6.71
C PHE A 55 -3.36 0.47 -7.86
N GLN A 56 -3.01 0.05 -9.06
CA GLN A 56 -3.89 0.18 -10.21
C GLN A 56 -4.63 -1.14 -10.42
N ARG A 57 -5.97 -1.10 -10.35
CA ARG A 57 -6.79 -2.26 -10.73
C ARG A 57 -6.81 -2.38 -12.25
N ILE A 58 -6.07 -3.34 -12.77
CA ILE A 58 -6.08 -3.70 -14.19
C ILE A 58 -7.21 -4.72 -14.41
N ARG A 59 -8.06 -4.49 -15.42
CA ARG A 59 -9.12 -5.42 -15.80
C ARG A 59 -8.85 -6.00 -17.18
N ARG A 60 -9.22 -7.26 -17.40
CA ARG A 60 -9.25 -7.83 -18.75
C ARG A 60 -10.59 -7.53 -19.39
N ILE A 61 -10.59 -6.76 -20.47
CA ILE A 61 -11.73 -6.62 -21.36
C ILE A 61 -11.30 -7.17 -22.71
N THR A 62 -12.05 -8.14 -23.23
CA THR A 62 -11.82 -8.76 -24.56
C THR A 62 -10.39 -9.23 -24.85
N GLY A 63 -9.66 -9.69 -23.82
CA GLY A 63 -8.30 -10.26 -23.96
C GLY A 63 -7.15 -9.31 -23.69
N TYR A 64 -7.40 -8.00 -23.52
CA TYR A 64 -6.35 -7.02 -23.22
C TYR A 64 -6.34 -6.65 -21.73
N LEU A 65 -5.15 -6.57 -21.12
CA LEU A 65 -4.97 -6.01 -19.78
C LEU A 65 -5.14 -4.49 -19.84
N VAL A 66 -6.33 -3.99 -19.54
CA VAL A 66 -6.65 -2.56 -19.63
C VAL A 66 -6.45 -1.91 -18.25
N GLY A 67 -5.38 -1.12 -18.15
CA GLY A 67 -5.08 -0.20 -17.05
C GLY A 67 -4.94 1.23 -17.62
N THR A 68 -3.73 1.77 -17.64
CA THR A 68 -3.38 2.98 -18.41
C THR A 68 -2.94 2.63 -19.84
N LEU A 69 -2.84 3.66 -20.69
CA LEU A 69 -2.35 3.53 -22.08
C LEU A 69 -0.82 3.44 -22.19
N ASP A 70 -0.09 3.56 -21.07
CA ASP A 70 1.38 3.65 -21.05
C ASP A 70 2.07 2.43 -21.68
N ARG A 71 1.42 1.26 -21.62
CA ARG A 71 1.96 -0.02 -22.12
C ARG A 71 1.46 -0.40 -23.51
N PHE A 72 0.74 0.49 -24.20
CA PHE A 72 0.24 0.19 -25.53
C PHE A 72 1.39 0.16 -26.53
N ASN A 73 1.37 -0.82 -27.43
CA ASN A 73 2.21 -0.75 -28.62
C ASN A 73 1.70 0.37 -29.56
N ASP A 74 2.50 0.74 -30.54
CA ASP A 74 2.21 1.91 -31.38
C ASP A 74 0.89 1.75 -32.13
N ALA A 75 0.60 0.56 -32.66
CA ALA A 75 -0.68 0.27 -33.30
C ALA A 75 -1.90 0.50 -32.39
N LYS A 76 -1.82 0.13 -31.10
CA LYS A 76 -2.93 0.34 -30.16
C LYS A 76 -3.04 1.78 -29.69
N LYS A 77 -1.94 2.55 -29.64
CA LYS A 77 -2.01 3.99 -29.37
C LYS A 77 -2.77 4.72 -30.48
N GLU A 78 -2.44 4.42 -31.74
CA GLU A 78 -3.12 4.98 -32.92
C GLU A 78 -4.61 4.63 -32.95
N GLU A 79 -4.99 3.37 -32.63
CA GLU A 79 -6.39 2.97 -32.52
C GLU A 79 -7.17 3.77 -31.47
N VAL A 80 -6.52 4.09 -30.33
CA VAL A 80 -7.12 4.90 -29.27
C VAL A 80 -7.24 6.38 -29.66
N GLU A 81 -6.24 6.93 -30.35
CA GLU A 81 -6.30 8.32 -30.86
C GLU A 81 -7.44 8.50 -31.87
N ASN A 82 -7.64 7.51 -32.75
CA ASN A 82 -8.70 7.53 -33.75
C ASN A 82 -10.10 7.22 -33.16
N ARG A 83 -10.21 6.94 -31.87
CA ARG A 83 -11.48 6.58 -31.24
C ARG A 83 -12.42 7.79 -31.11
N VAL A 84 -13.56 7.73 -31.79
CA VAL A 84 -14.65 8.70 -31.62
C VAL A 84 -15.48 8.38 -30.36
N LYS A 85 -15.56 9.33 -29.42
CA LYS A 85 -16.43 9.22 -28.24
C LYS A 85 -17.83 9.72 -28.58
N HIS A 86 -18.76 8.80 -28.79
CA HIS A 86 -20.18 9.14 -28.85
C HIS A 86 -20.69 9.39 -27.43
N MET A 87 -20.48 10.60 -26.91
CA MET A 87 -21.17 11.01 -25.69
C MET A 87 -22.63 11.27 -26.04
N CYS A 88 -23.52 10.43 -25.54
CA CYS A 88 -24.94 10.77 -25.52
C CYS A 88 -25.12 11.78 -24.39
N ALA A 89 -25.28 13.06 -24.73
CA ALA A 89 -25.72 14.07 -23.77
C ALA A 89 -27.06 13.59 -23.18
N ARG A 90 -27.10 13.46 -21.86
CA ARG A 90 -28.34 13.34 -21.09
C ARG A 90 -28.62 14.68 -20.44
#